data_AF-A0A1F9TZE9-F1
#
_entry.id   AF-A0A1F9TZE9-F1
#
_cell.length_a   1.000
_cell.length_b   1.000
_cell.length_c   1.000
_cell.angle_alpha   90.00
_cell.angle_beta   90.00
_cell.angle_gamma   90.00
#
_symmetry.space_group_name_H-M   'P 1'
#
loop_
_entity.id
_entity.type
_entity.pdbx_description
1 polymer ?
#
loop_
_entity_poly.entity_id
_entity_poly.type
_entity_poly.pdbx_seq_one_letter_code
_entity_poly.pdbx_strand_id
1 'polypeptide(L)'
;MEGLLCEALPGGKVRCYACGHRCLIFEGKRGICQVRFNREGKLRAPFGYVSTMQCDPVEKKPFFHVLPGSRALTFGMLGCDYHCFFCQNWNISQSLRDPNSTLEGTPVTPEEISEAASETGARLIVSSYNEPLITAEWAAEVFRVGRKAGFKTAFVSNGNATPQVLDFLRPHTDAYKVDLKSMREENYRKVGGKLSTVLETIPLLREKGFWVEIVTLVIPGHNDSDEELKDAARFIASVSPEIPWHVTAFHKDYR
;
A
#
# COMPACT_ATOMS: atom_id res chain seq x y z
N MET A 1 -8.85 -1.11 -16.25
CA MET A 1 -9.67 -2.35 -16.38
C MET A 1 -11.00 -2.20 -15.62
N GLU A 2 -11.92 -3.16 -15.70
CA GLU A 2 -13.05 -3.28 -14.75
C GLU A 2 -12.50 -3.73 -13.39
N GLY A 3 -12.85 -3.02 -12.31
CA GLY A 3 -12.34 -3.28 -10.96
C GLY A 3 -13.11 -4.43 -10.31
N LEU A 4 -12.39 -5.29 -9.59
CA LEU A 4 -12.94 -6.51 -8.98
C LEU A 4 -13.34 -6.29 -7.52
N LEU A 5 -12.70 -5.31 -6.87
CA LEU A 5 -12.91 -5.00 -5.46
C LEU A 5 -14.07 -4.03 -5.27
N CYS A 6 -15.28 -4.44 -5.65
CA CYS A 6 -16.48 -3.63 -5.47
C CYS A 6 -17.76 -4.43 -5.39
N GLU A 7 -18.82 -3.75 -4.96
CA GLU A 7 -20.20 -4.17 -5.07
C GLU A 7 -20.98 -3.13 -5.90
N ALA A 8 -21.72 -3.61 -6.90
CA ALA A 8 -22.65 -2.78 -7.65
C ALA A 8 -23.93 -2.56 -6.83
N LEU A 9 -24.42 -1.32 -6.81
CA LEU A 9 -25.57 -0.89 -6.01
C LEU A 9 -26.65 -0.26 -6.91
N PRO A 10 -27.92 -0.23 -6.46
CA PRO A 10 -29.01 0.40 -7.20
C PRO A 10 -28.72 1.85 -7.61
N GLY A 11 -29.20 2.23 -8.80
CA GLY A 11 -29.00 3.55 -9.37
C GLY A 11 -27.59 3.79 -9.93
N GLY A 12 -26.91 2.72 -10.38
CA GLY A 12 -25.60 2.82 -11.03
C GLY A 12 -24.47 3.23 -10.09
N LYS A 13 -24.62 3.04 -8.78
CA LYS A 13 -23.57 3.36 -7.79
C LYS A 13 -22.68 2.15 -7.58
N VAL A 14 -21.43 2.36 -7.19
CA VAL A 14 -20.53 1.27 -6.80
C VAL A 14 -19.94 1.53 -5.42
N ARG A 15 -19.88 0.49 -4.60
CA ARG A 15 -19.14 0.50 -3.34
C ARG A 15 -17.76 -0.10 -3.60
N CYS A 16 -16.71 0.72 -3.52
CA CYS A 16 -15.33 0.24 -3.64
C CYS A 16 -14.87 -0.41 -2.34
N TYR A 17 -14.16 -1.53 -2.41
CA TYR A 17 -13.58 -2.24 -1.26
C TYR A 17 -12.06 -2.29 -1.26
N ALA A 18 -11.40 -1.56 -2.17
CA ALA A 18 -9.95 -1.58 -2.28
C ALA A 18 -9.22 -1.11 -1.01
N CYS A 19 -9.82 -0.22 -0.22
CA CYS A 19 -9.25 0.26 1.05
C CYS A 19 -10.35 0.67 2.05
N GLY A 20 -9.94 1.02 3.26
CA GLY A 20 -10.77 1.32 4.42
C GLY A 20 -11.74 2.48 4.24
N HIS A 21 -11.52 3.33 3.24
CA HIS A 21 -12.48 4.39 2.87
C HIS A 21 -13.82 3.86 2.40
N ARG A 22 -13.86 2.65 1.84
CA ARG A 22 -15.06 2.00 1.29
C ARG A 22 -15.96 2.96 0.49
N CYS A 23 -15.34 3.73 -0.42
CA CYS A 23 -16.00 4.83 -1.12
C CYS A 23 -17.30 4.37 -1.80
N LEU A 24 -18.37 5.13 -1.61
CA LEU A 24 -19.57 5.06 -2.44
C LEU A 24 -19.39 5.98 -3.65
N ILE A 25 -19.21 5.42 -4.84
CA ILE A 25 -18.87 6.17 -6.05
C ILE A 25 -20.08 6.20 -6.97
N PHE A 26 -20.61 7.40 -7.21
CA PHE A 26 -21.71 7.65 -8.15
C PHE A 26 -21.21 7.62 -9.59
N GLU A 27 -22.11 7.40 -10.54
CA GLU A 27 -21.80 7.42 -11.98
C GLU A 27 -20.99 8.68 -12.36
N GLY A 28 -19.93 8.49 -13.14
CA GLY A 28 -19.03 9.55 -13.59
C GLY A 28 -18.16 10.19 -12.49
N LYS A 29 -18.21 9.69 -11.24
CA LYS A 29 -17.40 10.20 -10.12
C LYS A 29 -16.19 9.31 -9.83
N ARG A 30 -15.24 9.88 -9.09
CA ARG A 30 -14.00 9.23 -8.62
C ARG A 30 -14.09 8.93 -7.13
N GLY A 31 -13.41 7.88 -6.69
CA GLY A 31 -13.13 7.65 -5.27
C GLY A 31 -12.12 8.66 -4.74
N ILE A 32 -11.92 8.66 -3.41
CA ILE A 32 -11.03 9.64 -2.76
C ILE A 32 -9.60 9.60 -3.29
N CYS A 33 -9.11 8.42 -3.68
CA CYS A 33 -7.79 8.19 -4.24
C CYS A 33 -7.58 8.72 -5.68
N GLN A 34 -8.63 9.25 -6.33
CA GLN A 34 -8.65 9.77 -7.70
C GLN A 34 -8.34 8.77 -8.83
N VAL A 35 -7.73 7.62 -8.56
CA VAL A 35 -7.44 6.58 -9.58
C VAL A 35 -8.64 5.69 -9.92
N ARG A 36 -9.48 5.38 -8.93
CA ARG A 36 -10.64 4.51 -9.10
C ARG A 36 -11.88 5.35 -9.37
N PHE A 37 -12.66 4.98 -10.37
CA PHE A 37 -13.84 5.75 -10.78
C PHE A 37 -14.97 4.86 -11.26
N ASN A 38 -16.19 5.37 -11.24
CA ASN A 38 -17.37 4.66 -11.72
C ASN A 38 -17.71 5.12 -13.13
N ARG A 39 -17.89 4.17 -14.04
CA ARG A 39 -18.35 4.40 -15.41
C ARG A 39 -19.32 3.29 -15.79
N GLU A 40 -20.52 3.67 -16.22
CA GLU A 40 -21.61 2.77 -16.60
C GLU A 40 -21.98 1.78 -15.47
N GLY A 41 -22.02 2.26 -14.23
CA GLY A 41 -22.31 1.45 -13.04
C GLY A 41 -21.21 0.44 -12.68
N LYS A 42 -20.03 0.54 -13.29
CA LYS A 42 -18.89 -0.36 -13.08
C LYS A 42 -17.69 0.39 -12.52
N LEU A 43 -17.05 -0.20 -11.51
CA LEU A 43 -15.79 0.32 -11.01
C LEU A 43 -14.71 0.16 -12.09
N ARG A 44 -13.92 1.19 -12.30
CA ARG A 44 -12.71 1.18 -13.14
C ARG A 44 -11.49 1.30 -12.23
N ALA A 45 -10.56 0.36 -12.38
CA ALA A 45 -9.30 0.31 -11.64
C ALA A 45 -8.10 0.59 -12.56
N PRO A 46 -7.03 1.24 -12.04
CA PRO A 46 -5.79 1.47 -12.78
C PRO A 46 -5.09 0.14 -13.10
N PHE A 47 -4.49 0.02 -14.28
CA PHE A 47 -3.87 -1.23 -14.75
C PHE A 47 -2.88 -0.97 -15.90
N GLY A 48 -1.84 -1.80 -16.02
CA GLY A 48 -0.97 -1.83 -17.20
C GLY A 48 0.04 -0.69 -17.28
N TYR A 49 0.40 -0.08 -16.14
CA TYR A 49 1.43 0.97 -16.09
C TYR A 49 2.12 1.01 -14.74
N VAL A 50 3.28 1.68 -14.68
CA VAL A 50 3.95 2.07 -13.44
C VAL A 50 4.33 3.55 -13.52
N SER A 51 4.32 4.26 -12.39
CA SER A 51 4.88 5.62 -12.30
C SER A 51 6.38 5.60 -12.01
N THR A 52 6.84 4.54 -11.34
CA THR A 52 8.25 4.34 -11.00
C THR A 52 8.51 2.86 -10.78
N MET A 53 9.72 2.43 -11.11
CA MET A 53 10.21 1.09 -10.88
C MET A 53 11.71 1.16 -10.58
N GLN A 54 12.16 0.48 -9.52
CA GLN A 54 13.54 0.52 -9.08
C GLN A 54 13.91 -0.78 -8.37
N CYS A 55 15.13 -1.27 -8.61
CA CYS A 55 15.70 -2.40 -7.89
C CYS A 55 16.71 -1.90 -6.84
N ASP A 56 16.36 -2.07 -5.57
CA ASP A 56 17.13 -1.64 -4.40
C ASP A 56 17.29 -2.81 -3.40
N PRO A 57 18.16 -2.72 -2.38
CA PRO A 57 18.15 -3.65 -1.25
C PRO A 57 16.76 -3.72 -0.59
N VAL A 58 16.36 -4.92 -0.15
CA VAL A 58 15.05 -5.18 0.45
C VAL A 58 14.81 -4.37 1.73
N GLU A 59 15.87 -4.03 2.46
CA GLU A 59 15.85 -3.22 3.67
C GLU A 59 15.42 -1.78 3.42
N LYS A 60 15.51 -1.28 2.17
CA LYS A 60 14.96 0.04 1.80
C LYS A 60 13.42 0.01 1.76
N LYS A 61 12.80 -1.19 1.70
CA LYS A 61 11.35 -1.42 1.69
C LYS A 61 10.87 -1.83 3.09
N PRO A 62 11.48 -1.20 4.10
CA PRO A 62 11.83 -1.72 5.43
C PRO A 62 11.36 -3.15 5.74
N PHE A 63 11.85 -4.11 4.96
CA PHE A 63 11.77 -5.52 5.27
C PHE A 63 13.15 -5.99 5.71
N PHE A 64 13.28 -6.33 6.99
CA PHE A 64 14.55 -6.79 7.58
C PHE A 64 14.56 -8.28 7.88
N HIS A 65 13.40 -8.94 7.76
CA HIS A 65 13.25 -10.38 7.98
C HIS A 65 12.69 -11.12 6.76
N VAL A 66 12.54 -10.42 5.61
CA VAL A 66 12.19 -11.02 4.31
C VAL A 66 13.40 -10.97 3.40
N LEU A 67 14.03 -12.12 3.18
CA LEU A 67 15.20 -12.28 2.31
C LEU A 67 16.34 -11.27 2.57
N PRO A 68 16.86 -11.16 3.82
CA PRO A 68 17.86 -10.14 4.17
C PRO A 68 19.09 -10.17 3.23
N GLY A 69 19.60 -8.99 2.88
CA GLY A 69 20.72 -8.79 1.96
C GLY A 69 20.37 -9.01 0.48
N SER A 70 19.12 -9.37 0.17
CA SER A 70 18.67 -9.53 -1.21
C SER A 70 18.22 -8.21 -1.84
N ARG A 71 18.05 -8.22 -3.16
CA ARG A 71 17.48 -7.12 -3.92
C ARG A 71 15.98 -7.30 -4.13
N ALA A 72 15.25 -6.20 -4.16
CA ALA A 72 13.82 -6.16 -4.41
C ALA A 72 13.52 -5.20 -5.57
N LEU A 73 12.91 -5.72 -6.64
CA LEU A 73 12.33 -4.86 -7.67
C LEU A 73 11.01 -4.30 -7.13
N THR A 74 10.96 -3.00 -6.94
CA THR A 74 9.77 -2.32 -6.44
C THR A 74 9.15 -1.48 -7.52
N PHE A 75 7.84 -1.52 -7.65
CA PHE A 75 7.08 -0.66 -8.54
C PHE A 75 5.99 0.09 -7.79
N GLY A 76 5.56 1.21 -8.36
CA GLY A 76 4.46 2.01 -7.85
C GLY A 76 3.63 2.59 -8.99
N MET A 77 2.43 3.03 -8.67
CA MET A 77 1.53 3.73 -9.58
C MET A 77 1.17 5.10 -9.02
N LEU A 78 0.29 5.84 -9.70
CA LEU A 78 -0.11 7.17 -9.25
C LEU A 78 -1.19 7.10 -8.16
N GLY A 79 -1.22 8.12 -7.31
CA GLY A 79 -2.29 8.32 -6.32
C GLY A 79 -2.11 7.55 -5.02
N CYS A 80 -2.79 8.00 -3.97
CA CYS A 80 -2.78 7.40 -2.65
C CYS A 80 -4.14 7.66 -1.99
N ASP A 81 -4.58 6.79 -1.09
CA ASP A 81 -5.83 6.99 -0.36
C ASP A 81 -5.68 7.85 0.91
N TYR A 82 -4.45 8.17 1.32
CA TYR A 82 -4.09 9.12 2.36
C TYR A 82 -3.40 10.37 1.80
N HIS A 83 -3.30 11.38 2.67
CA HIS A 83 -2.70 12.70 2.40
C HIS A 83 -1.70 13.08 3.50
N CYS A 84 -0.69 12.23 3.71
CA CYS A 84 0.29 12.46 4.78
C CYS A 84 1.09 13.75 4.51
N PHE A 85 1.09 14.70 5.47
CA PHE A 85 1.88 15.94 5.39
C PHE A 85 3.40 15.73 5.41
N PHE A 86 3.83 14.50 5.74
CA PHE A 86 5.22 14.03 5.77
C PHE A 86 5.52 13.01 4.68
N CYS A 87 4.69 12.93 3.62
CA CYS A 87 4.87 11.94 2.57
C CYS A 87 6.20 12.15 1.81
N GLN A 88 7.10 11.16 1.85
CA GLN A 88 8.37 11.20 1.11
C GLN A 88 8.16 10.99 -0.40
N ASN A 89 7.07 10.32 -0.81
CA ASN A 89 6.69 10.12 -2.21
C ASN A 89 5.49 11.00 -2.59
N TRP A 90 5.45 12.25 -2.11
CA TRP A 90 4.31 13.15 -2.31
C TRP A 90 4.05 13.42 -3.80
N ASN A 91 5.10 13.53 -4.60
CA ASN A 91 5.03 13.74 -6.05
C ASN A 91 4.19 12.64 -6.73
N ILE A 92 4.41 11.37 -6.38
CA ILE A 92 3.65 10.24 -6.93
C ILE A 92 2.26 10.12 -6.28
N SER A 93 2.21 10.15 -4.95
CA SER A 93 1.00 9.88 -4.17
C SER A 93 -0.08 10.97 -4.28
N GLN A 94 0.32 12.22 -4.49
CA GLN A 94 -0.58 13.37 -4.60
C GLN A 94 -0.71 13.91 -6.03
N SER A 95 0.01 13.35 -7.00
CA SER A 95 -0.02 13.75 -8.43
C SER A 95 -1.43 14.03 -8.95
N LEU A 96 -2.37 13.11 -8.72
CA LEU A 96 -3.74 13.21 -9.25
C LEU A 96 -4.61 14.27 -8.56
N ARG A 97 -4.10 14.95 -7.54
CA ARG A 97 -4.77 16.03 -6.82
C ARG A 97 -4.08 17.37 -7.02
N ASP A 98 -2.84 17.35 -7.48
CA ASP A 98 -2.09 18.54 -7.82
C ASP A 98 -2.33 18.88 -9.30
N PRO A 99 -3.04 19.98 -9.61
CA PRO A 99 -3.29 20.39 -10.99
C PRO A 99 -2.01 20.74 -11.76
N ASN A 100 -0.89 20.96 -11.08
CA ASN A 100 0.41 21.24 -11.70
C ASN A 100 1.26 19.98 -11.91
N SER A 101 0.78 18.80 -11.48
CA SER A 101 1.53 17.56 -11.66
C SER A 101 1.59 17.18 -13.14
N THR A 102 2.80 16.94 -13.64
CA THR A 102 3.07 16.43 -14.99
C THR A 102 3.46 14.96 -14.99
N LEU A 103 3.32 14.27 -13.85
CA LEU A 103 3.69 12.87 -13.73
C LEU A 103 2.68 11.98 -14.48
N GLU A 104 3.20 11.19 -15.40
CA GLU A 104 2.45 10.22 -16.16
C GLU A 104 2.90 8.79 -15.84
N GLY A 105 2.01 7.83 -16.10
CA GLY A 105 2.35 6.41 -15.99
C GLY A 105 3.02 5.91 -17.26
N THR A 106 4.09 5.15 -17.12
CA THR A 106 4.72 4.42 -18.24
C THR A 106 4.00 3.08 -18.41
N PRO A 107 3.42 2.79 -19.59
CA PRO A 107 2.83 1.49 -19.87
C PRO A 107 3.85 0.38 -19.68
N VAL A 108 3.42 -0.72 -19.04
CA VAL A 108 4.26 -1.89 -18.84
C VAL A 108 3.37 -3.12 -18.59
N THR A 109 3.88 -4.28 -18.96
CA THR A 109 3.25 -5.58 -18.76
C THR A 109 3.79 -6.28 -17.50
N PRO A 110 3.03 -7.23 -16.92
CA PRO A 110 3.51 -8.08 -15.83
C PRO A 110 4.81 -8.83 -16.18
N GLU A 111 4.92 -9.29 -17.44
CA GLU A 111 6.07 -10.02 -17.97
C GLU A 111 7.31 -9.14 -18.00
N GLU A 112 7.22 -7.91 -18.50
CA GLU A 112 8.33 -6.94 -18.51
C GLU A 112 8.82 -6.61 -17.09
N ILE A 113 7.92 -6.49 -16.10
CA ILE A 113 8.32 -6.30 -14.70
C ILE A 113 9.06 -7.54 -14.17
N SER A 114 8.58 -8.74 -14.49
CA SER A 114 9.21 -9.99 -14.08
C SER A 114 10.58 -10.21 -14.74
N GLU A 115 10.74 -9.81 -16.00
CA GLU A 115 11.99 -9.83 -16.73
C GLU A 115 12.99 -8.85 -16.11
N ALA A 116 12.59 -7.59 -15.91
CA ALA A 116 13.41 -6.59 -15.23
C ALA A 116 13.84 -7.04 -13.82
N ALA A 117 12.98 -7.76 -13.08
CA ALA A 117 13.33 -8.32 -11.78
C ALA A 117 14.44 -9.37 -11.90
N SER A 118 14.38 -10.21 -12.93
CA SER A 118 15.38 -11.24 -13.22
C SER A 118 16.72 -10.62 -13.61
N GLU A 119 16.70 -9.67 -14.55
CA GLU A 119 17.90 -8.97 -15.06
C GLU A 119 18.63 -8.20 -13.97
N THR A 120 17.89 -7.62 -13.02
CA THR A 120 18.47 -6.84 -11.91
C THR A 120 18.84 -7.68 -10.68
N GLY A 121 18.73 -9.02 -10.79
CA GLY A 121 19.07 -9.96 -9.72
C GLY A 121 18.16 -9.84 -8.48
N ALA A 122 16.92 -9.37 -8.65
CA ALA A 122 15.95 -9.30 -7.57
C ALA A 122 15.54 -10.71 -7.11
N ARG A 123 15.15 -10.83 -5.84
CA ARG A 123 14.53 -12.04 -5.29
C ARG A 123 13.08 -11.81 -4.86
N LEU A 124 12.68 -10.55 -4.83
CA LEU A 124 11.39 -10.06 -4.37
C LEU A 124 10.84 -9.04 -5.36
N ILE A 125 9.54 -9.12 -5.67
CA ILE A 125 8.80 -8.07 -6.37
C ILE A 125 7.86 -7.39 -5.38
N VAL A 126 7.92 -6.06 -5.29
CA VAL A 126 7.23 -5.28 -4.26
C VAL A 126 6.34 -4.20 -4.87
N SER A 127 5.09 -4.11 -4.41
CA SER A 127 4.19 -2.99 -4.71
C SER A 127 4.29 -1.94 -3.61
N SER A 128 4.71 -0.72 -3.94
CA SER A 128 5.01 0.37 -2.99
C SER A 128 5.01 1.76 -3.66
N TYR A 129 5.78 2.72 -3.11
CA TYR A 129 5.90 4.14 -3.44
C TYR A 129 4.65 4.97 -3.18
N ASN A 130 3.54 4.54 -3.75
CA ASN A 130 2.22 5.06 -3.48
C ASN A 130 1.47 4.11 -2.53
N GLU A 131 0.15 4.23 -2.38
CA GLU A 131 -0.60 3.22 -1.63
C GLU A 131 -0.97 2.04 -2.54
N PRO A 132 -0.40 0.84 -2.38
CA PRO A 132 -0.63 -0.27 -3.31
C PRO A 132 -2.04 -0.89 -3.21
N LEU A 133 -2.79 -0.68 -2.13
CA LEU A 133 -4.17 -1.19 -2.02
C LEU A 133 -5.10 -0.61 -3.10
N ILE A 134 -4.92 0.67 -3.47
CA ILE A 134 -5.75 1.30 -4.52
C ILE A 134 -5.42 0.75 -5.92
N THR A 135 -4.34 -0.02 -6.06
CA THR A 135 -3.86 -0.62 -7.31
C THR A 135 -3.74 -2.14 -7.21
N ALA A 136 -4.45 -2.75 -6.25
CA ALA A 136 -4.37 -4.17 -5.93
C ALA A 136 -4.57 -5.11 -7.13
N GLU A 137 -5.47 -4.83 -8.07
CA GLU A 137 -5.70 -5.67 -9.24
C GLU A 137 -4.47 -5.72 -10.16
N TRP A 138 -3.76 -4.59 -10.32
CA TRP A 138 -2.51 -4.55 -11.08
C TRP A 138 -1.41 -5.33 -10.35
N ALA A 139 -1.25 -5.09 -9.05
CA ALA A 139 -0.24 -5.77 -8.27
C ALA A 139 -0.46 -7.28 -8.21
N ALA A 140 -1.71 -7.75 -8.09
CA ALA A 140 -2.04 -9.17 -8.12
C ALA A 140 -1.63 -9.83 -9.43
N GLU A 141 -1.82 -9.17 -10.57
CA GLU A 141 -1.41 -9.71 -11.87
C GLU A 141 0.12 -9.77 -12.01
N VAL A 142 0.81 -8.69 -11.64
CA VAL A 142 2.29 -8.66 -11.62
C VAL A 142 2.84 -9.77 -10.72
N PHE A 143 2.26 -9.95 -9.54
CA PHE A 143 2.66 -10.98 -8.61
C PHE A 143 2.34 -12.39 -9.10
N ARG A 144 1.21 -12.58 -9.78
CA ARG A 144 0.86 -13.86 -10.39
C ARG A 144 1.92 -14.29 -11.40
N VAL A 145 2.44 -13.36 -12.21
CA VAL A 145 3.52 -13.64 -13.17
C VAL A 145 4.86 -13.82 -12.45
N GLY A 146 5.22 -12.91 -11.55
CA GLY A 146 6.47 -12.99 -10.79
C GLY A 146 6.62 -14.28 -9.98
N ARG A 147 5.55 -14.76 -9.35
CA ARG A 147 5.57 -16.03 -8.60
C ARG A 147 5.80 -17.23 -9.51
N LYS A 148 5.26 -17.23 -10.73
CA LYS A 148 5.57 -18.30 -11.72
C LYS A 148 7.05 -18.30 -12.12
N ALA A 149 7.70 -17.14 -12.10
CA ALA A 149 9.13 -16.98 -12.31
C ALA A 149 9.98 -17.21 -11.04
N GLY A 150 9.38 -17.59 -9.90
CA GLY A 150 10.08 -17.94 -8.67
C GLY A 150 10.38 -16.77 -7.72
N PHE A 151 9.84 -15.57 -7.97
CA PHE A 151 9.96 -14.44 -7.06
C PHE A 151 9.06 -14.58 -5.84
N LYS A 152 9.55 -14.11 -4.69
CA LYS A 152 8.67 -13.74 -3.58
C LYS A 152 7.96 -12.43 -3.91
N THR A 153 6.83 -12.17 -3.28
CA THR A 153 6.04 -10.97 -3.52
C THR A 153 5.66 -10.26 -2.23
N ALA A 154 5.66 -8.92 -2.23
CA ALA A 154 5.35 -8.16 -1.02
C ALA A 154 4.62 -6.83 -1.25
N PHE A 155 3.86 -6.42 -0.24
CA PHE A 155 3.21 -5.11 -0.18
C PHE A 155 3.87 -4.23 0.87
N VAL A 156 4.03 -2.94 0.57
CA VAL A 156 4.40 -1.89 1.53
C VAL A 156 3.27 -0.87 1.53
N SER A 157 2.47 -0.85 2.59
CA SER A 157 1.17 -0.16 2.62
C SER A 157 0.96 0.60 3.93
N ASN A 158 0.10 1.61 3.89
CA ASN A 158 -0.36 2.35 5.06
C ASN A 158 -1.30 1.55 5.98
N GLY A 159 -1.67 0.33 5.60
CA GLY A 159 -2.51 -0.56 6.42
C GLY A 159 -3.99 -0.23 6.39
N ASN A 160 -4.45 0.67 5.52
CA ASN A 160 -5.86 1.02 5.37
C ASN A 160 -6.64 -0.05 4.61
N ALA A 161 -6.50 -1.33 4.96
CA ALA A 161 -7.07 -2.44 4.20
C ALA A 161 -8.53 -2.73 4.57
N THR A 162 -9.21 -3.45 3.69
CA THR A 162 -10.47 -4.13 3.99
C THR A 162 -10.24 -5.65 4.00
N PRO A 163 -11.08 -6.45 4.66
CA PRO A 163 -11.02 -7.90 4.53
C PRO A 163 -11.06 -8.37 3.07
N GLN A 164 -11.89 -7.73 2.24
CA GLN A 164 -12.06 -8.07 0.83
C GLN A 164 -10.75 -7.96 0.03
N VAL A 165 -10.00 -6.87 0.20
CA VAL A 165 -8.73 -6.70 -0.53
C VAL A 165 -7.65 -7.62 0.02
N LEU A 166 -7.65 -7.94 1.32
CA LEU A 166 -6.70 -8.90 1.88
C LEU A 166 -6.97 -10.32 1.38
N ASP A 167 -8.25 -10.73 1.29
CA ASP A 167 -8.63 -12.02 0.69
C ASP A 167 -8.23 -12.12 -0.77
N PHE A 168 -8.45 -11.04 -1.53
CA PHE A 168 -8.04 -10.95 -2.93
C PHE A 168 -6.51 -11.04 -3.10
N LEU A 169 -5.74 -10.40 -2.22
CA LEU A 169 -4.27 -10.36 -2.32
C LEU A 169 -3.59 -11.62 -1.78
N ARG A 170 -4.24 -12.38 -0.89
CA ARG A 170 -3.63 -13.52 -0.18
C ARG A 170 -2.99 -14.56 -1.11
N PRO A 171 -3.63 -15.00 -2.21
CA PRO A 171 -3.03 -16.00 -3.10
C PRO A 171 -1.75 -15.53 -3.80
N HIS A 172 -1.51 -14.21 -3.83
CA HIS A 172 -0.49 -13.58 -4.65
C HIS A 172 0.63 -12.92 -3.85
N THR A 173 0.52 -12.79 -2.53
CA THR A 173 1.44 -11.99 -1.72
C THR A 173 2.09 -12.86 -0.65
N ASP A 174 3.41 -12.80 -0.44
CA ASP A 174 4.08 -13.51 0.67
C ASP A 174 4.19 -12.64 1.92
N ALA A 175 4.65 -11.40 1.76
CA ALA A 175 4.94 -10.49 2.87
C ALA A 175 4.17 -9.17 2.77
N TYR A 176 3.86 -8.59 3.92
CA TYR A 176 3.11 -7.35 4.04
C TYR A 176 3.75 -6.48 5.11
N LYS A 177 4.21 -5.29 4.72
CA LYS A 177 4.69 -4.28 5.65
C LYS A 177 3.64 -3.21 5.85
N VAL A 178 3.32 -2.93 7.10
CA VAL A 178 2.31 -1.94 7.50
C VAL A 178 2.98 -0.71 8.10
N ASP A 179 2.66 0.48 7.61
CA ASP A 179 2.97 1.73 8.33
C ASP A 179 1.95 1.98 9.44
N LEU A 180 2.32 1.65 10.68
CA LEU A 180 1.58 2.09 11.86
C LEU A 180 2.04 3.49 12.23
N LYS A 181 1.31 4.50 11.73
CA LYS A 181 1.77 5.90 11.72
C LYS A 181 1.59 6.62 13.05
N SER A 182 0.67 6.18 13.89
CA SER A 182 0.36 6.80 15.18
C SER A 182 -0.52 5.86 16.01
N MET A 183 -0.57 6.04 17.33
CA MET A 183 -1.60 5.44 18.19
C MET A 183 -2.67 6.46 18.62
N ARG A 184 -2.73 7.61 17.95
CA ARG A 184 -3.72 8.68 18.21
C ARG A 184 -4.64 8.84 17.01
N GLU A 185 -5.94 8.68 17.23
CA GLU A 185 -6.98 8.77 16.19
C GLU A 185 -6.97 10.14 15.47
N GLU A 186 -6.72 11.22 16.20
CA GLU A 186 -6.58 12.58 15.63
C GLU A 186 -5.46 12.69 14.58
N ASN A 187 -4.37 11.95 14.72
CA ASN A 187 -3.28 11.94 13.77
C ASN A 187 -3.66 11.20 12.49
N TYR A 188 -4.45 10.12 12.60
CA TYR A 188 -5.03 9.46 11.44
C TYR A 188 -6.02 10.35 10.69
N ARG A 189 -6.86 11.10 11.41
CA ARG A 189 -7.79 12.07 10.78
C ARG A 189 -7.06 13.13 9.96
N LYS A 190 -5.91 13.64 10.44
CA LYS A 190 -5.07 14.62 9.72
C LYS A 190 -4.56 14.12 8.37
N VAL A 191 -4.39 12.80 8.21
CA VAL A 191 -3.93 12.19 6.95
C VAL A 191 -5.07 11.59 6.11
N GLY A 192 -6.32 11.76 6.55
CA GLY A 192 -7.50 11.22 5.89
C GLY A 192 -7.73 9.73 6.16
N GLY A 193 -7.29 9.21 7.31
CA GLY A 193 -7.46 7.81 7.71
C GLY A 193 -8.21 7.64 9.03
N LYS A 194 -8.30 6.38 9.48
CA LYS A 194 -8.82 5.98 10.79
C LYS A 194 -7.84 5.01 11.43
N LEU A 195 -7.50 5.22 12.70
CA LEU A 195 -6.58 4.33 13.41
C LEU A 195 -7.16 2.92 13.50
N SER A 196 -8.47 2.81 13.80
CA SER A 196 -9.15 1.52 13.97
C SER A 196 -8.98 0.61 12.77
N THR A 197 -9.03 1.14 11.54
CA THR A 197 -8.85 0.34 10.32
C THR A 197 -7.48 -0.31 10.25
N VAL A 198 -6.42 0.40 10.65
CA VAL A 198 -5.07 -0.16 10.67
C VAL A 198 -4.91 -1.20 11.78
N LEU A 199 -5.46 -0.91 12.96
CA LEU A 199 -5.46 -1.84 14.09
C LEU A 199 -6.28 -3.12 13.83
N GLU A 200 -7.32 -3.04 13.00
CA GLU A 200 -8.08 -4.21 12.52
C GLU A 200 -7.33 -4.97 11.41
N THR A 201 -6.60 -4.26 10.56
CA THR A 201 -5.86 -4.85 9.43
C THR A 201 -4.71 -5.73 9.89
N ILE A 202 -3.93 -5.29 10.87
CA ILE A 202 -2.72 -5.99 11.36
C ILE A 202 -3.01 -7.43 11.85
N PRO A 203 -3.96 -7.68 12.76
CA PRO A 203 -4.29 -9.04 13.18
C PRO A 203 -4.87 -9.86 12.03
N LEU A 204 -5.65 -9.25 11.13
CA LEU A 204 -6.24 -9.94 9.99
C LEU A 204 -5.19 -10.41 8.98
N LEU A 205 -4.11 -9.65 8.78
CA LEU A 205 -2.96 -10.08 7.96
C LEU A 205 -2.31 -11.34 8.57
N ARG A 206 -2.13 -11.38 9.88
CA ARG A 206 -1.59 -12.57 10.58
C ARG A 206 -2.51 -13.77 10.46
N GLU A 207 -3.80 -13.58 10.72
CA GLU A 207 -4.82 -14.64 10.62
C GLU A 207 -4.84 -15.27 9.22
N LYS A 208 -4.70 -14.45 8.17
CA LYS A 208 -4.67 -14.93 6.78
C LYS A 208 -3.33 -15.56 6.37
N GLY A 209 -2.29 -15.50 7.22
CA GLY A 209 -1.00 -16.14 6.97
C GLY A 209 -0.05 -15.32 6.10
N PHE A 210 -0.15 -13.99 6.10
CA PHE A 210 0.91 -13.13 5.56
C PHE A 210 2.11 -13.12 6.52
N TRP A 211 3.33 -13.01 5.99
CA TRP A 211 4.43 -12.50 6.80
C TRP A 211 4.20 -11.01 7.05
N VAL A 212 4.28 -10.55 8.30
CA VAL A 212 3.95 -9.16 8.66
C VAL A 212 5.14 -8.51 9.35
N GLU A 213 5.53 -7.34 8.86
CA GLU A 213 6.44 -6.42 9.55
C GLU A 213 5.74 -5.06 9.73
N ILE A 214 5.98 -4.39 10.85
CA ILE A 214 5.37 -3.10 11.15
C ILE A 214 6.46 -2.05 11.21
N VAL A 215 6.19 -0.88 10.64
CA VAL A 215 7.10 0.26 10.69
C VAL A 215 6.39 1.48 11.24
N THR A 216 7.07 2.19 12.12
CA THR A 216 6.64 3.48 12.65
C THR A 216 7.72 4.51 12.37
N LEU A 217 7.41 5.46 11.49
CA LEU A 217 8.25 6.63 11.25
C LEU A 217 7.98 7.66 12.36
N VAL A 218 8.97 7.90 13.21
CA VAL A 218 8.88 8.84 14.32
C VAL A 218 9.13 10.26 13.84
N ILE A 219 8.11 11.10 13.98
CA ILE A 219 8.05 12.49 13.55
C ILE A 219 7.97 13.36 14.81
N PRO A 220 8.97 14.22 15.05
CA PRO A 220 8.99 15.09 16.22
C PRO A 220 7.73 15.96 16.35
N GLY A 221 7.15 15.98 17.55
CA GLY A 221 5.92 16.70 17.87
C GLY A 221 4.64 16.10 17.27
N HIS A 222 4.69 14.89 16.71
CA HIS A 222 3.54 14.24 16.09
C HIS A 222 3.22 12.88 16.72
N ASN A 223 4.20 11.98 16.78
CA ASN A 223 4.05 10.60 17.29
C ASN A 223 5.29 10.12 18.06
N ASP A 224 6.07 11.04 18.61
CA ASP A 224 7.38 10.83 19.24
C ASP A 224 7.33 10.69 20.77
N SER A 225 6.15 10.69 21.37
CA SER A 225 6.02 10.50 22.82
C SER A 225 6.29 9.06 23.24
N ASP A 226 6.96 8.88 24.38
CA ASP A 226 7.18 7.57 25.01
C ASP A 226 5.87 6.79 25.20
N GLU A 227 4.79 7.48 25.56
CA GLU A 227 3.48 6.87 25.77
C GLU A 227 2.92 6.27 24.49
N GLU A 228 3.02 7.01 23.37
CA GLU A 228 2.54 6.55 22.07
C GLU A 228 3.34 5.36 21.54
N LEU A 229 4.67 5.36 21.72
CA LEU A 229 5.51 4.23 21.36
C LEU A 229 5.23 3.00 22.25
N LYS A 230 4.95 3.20 23.55
CA LYS A 230 4.50 2.12 24.45
C LYS A 230 3.14 1.56 24.03
N ASP A 231 2.21 2.41 23.60
CA ASP A 231 0.91 1.99 23.07
C ASP A 231 1.09 1.13 21.82
N ALA A 232 1.95 1.54 20.89
CA ALA A 232 2.25 0.78 19.69
C ALA A 232 2.87 -0.58 20.04
N ALA A 233 3.89 -0.61 20.91
CA ALA A 233 4.53 -1.84 21.36
C ALA A 233 3.53 -2.80 22.03
N ARG A 234 2.66 -2.29 22.91
CA ARG A 234 1.61 -3.08 23.58
C ARG A 234 0.62 -3.67 22.59
N PHE A 235 0.19 -2.88 21.61
CA PHE A 235 -0.71 -3.34 20.56
C PHE A 235 -0.06 -4.41 19.67
N ILE A 236 1.17 -4.19 19.20
CA ILE A 236 1.87 -5.15 18.34
C ILE A 236 2.07 -6.46 19.10
N ALA A 237 2.53 -6.40 20.35
CA ALA A 237 2.73 -7.58 21.18
C ALA A 237 1.43 -8.33 21.50
N SER A 238 0.29 -7.63 21.61
CA SER A 238 -1.01 -8.27 21.83
C SER A 238 -1.52 -9.00 20.59
N VAL A 239 -1.11 -8.59 19.39
CA VAL A 239 -1.35 -9.35 18.16
C VAL A 239 -0.38 -10.53 18.06
N SER A 240 0.91 -10.28 18.17
CA SER A 240 1.95 -11.31 18.35
C SER A 240 3.29 -10.66 18.70
N PRO A 241 4.00 -11.15 19.73
CA PRO A 241 5.35 -10.69 20.06
C PRO A 241 6.39 -11.04 18.98
N GLU A 242 6.04 -11.90 18.01
CA GLU A 242 6.93 -12.27 16.90
C GLU A 242 6.91 -11.29 15.74
N ILE A 243 5.99 -10.32 15.71
CA ILE A 243 5.91 -9.34 14.62
C ILE A 243 7.11 -8.38 14.75
N PRO A 244 8.02 -8.33 13.77
CA PRO A 244 9.09 -7.35 13.79
C PRO A 244 8.52 -5.93 13.72
N TRP A 245 8.95 -5.08 14.65
CA TRP A 245 8.62 -3.67 14.68
C TRP A 245 9.87 -2.82 14.46
N HIS A 246 9.85 -2.03 13.39
CA HIS A 246 10.95 -1.14 13.03
C HIS A 246 10.55 0.30 13.33
N VAL A 247 11.31 0.94 14.21
CA VAL A 247 11.15 2.35 14.55
C VAL A 247 12.19 3.14 13.77
N THR A 248 11.75 4.02 12.88
CA THR A 248 12.63 4.80 12.00
C THR A 248 12.53 6.29 12.33
N ALA A 249 13.63 7.01 12.18
CA ALA A 249 13.66 8.44 12.43
C ALA A 249 13.22 9.23 11.18
N PHE A 250 12.37 10.24 11.36
CA PHE A 250 12.06 11.19 10.30
C PHE A 250 13.27 12.06 9.97
N HIS A 251 13.58 12.15 8.68
CA HIS A 251 14.53 13.12 8.14
C HIS A 251 13.77 14.15 7.29
N LYS A 252 14.03 15.44 7.54
CA LYS A 252 13.33 16.52 6.84
C LYS A 252 14.00 16.79 5.48
N ASP A 253 13.56 16.07 4.45
CA ASP A 253 14.13 16.16 3.10
C ASP A 253 13.58 17.32 2.23
N TYR A 254 12.58 18.07 2.71
CA TYR A 254 11.98 19.19 1.95
C TYR A 254 11.50 20.34 2.85
N ARG A 255 11.68 21.58 2.38
CA ARG A 255 11.12 22.84 2.90
C ARG A 255 10.42 23.57 1.77
#